data_AF-A0A4Q6BYP8-F1
#
_entry.id   AF-A0A4Q6BYP8-F1
#
_cell.length_a   1.000
_cell.length_b   1.000
_cell.length_c   1.000
_cell.angle_alpha   90.00
_cell.angle_beta   90.00
_cell.angle_gamma   90.00
#
_symmetry.space_group_name_H-M   'P 1'
#
loop_
_entity.id
_entity.type
_entity.pdbx_description
1 polymer ?
#
loop_
_entity_poly.entity_id
_entity_poly.type
_entity_poly.pdbx_seq_one_letter_code
_entity_poly.pdbx_strand_id
1 'polypeptide(L)'
;MSLFPASYTPISVDAHCTDAVDNAYYSYEDHQLCMGYTTVNSKKIWAADDQDVTIHEFGHSLNHTFATTDIITSTPDLGAIDEGFADLWAYRQSLDNKVSVWFGRAIYASVGRSVTSLRNLATVTNYPVDIADEVHDDASFLSGAIYQIEKDSAVSTLNKTKLEKRILEDLQFGHGLQDAIVALQDEAADIGVPINTVTAALSARGLYRNDDVNQVELNVSKPAYPIDTYKYSFMQNGNCNGALDAGETIVVYPNLENTGSIKGGIALELSSATANVSVLAGGDYGFMYRLKANNSFRLGELGSFDKSNATDLKTYWPRVLAPSFVVKAEANATGTATFNLKISTMNTISGVANTKTVSFTLPIGSVGPTANCTSTAVLP
;
A
#
# COMPACT_ATOMS: atom_id res chain seq x y z
N MET A 1 -31.79 -10.50 3.70
CA MET A 1 -31.38 -11.54 4.66
C MET A 1 -31.40 -10.94 6.07
N SER A 2 -31.55 -11.76 7.12
CA SER A 2 -31.20 -11.31 8.47
C SER A 2 -29.68 -11.24 8.56
N LEU A 3 -29.12 -10.08 8.90
CA LEU A 3 -27.68 -9.92 9.11
C LEU A 3 -27.23 -10.47 10.47
N PHE A 4 -28.16 -10.70 11.40
CA PHE A 4 -27.84 -11.18 12.74
C PHE A 4 -27.94 -12.70 12.84
N PRO A 5 -26.92 -13.39 13.40
CA PRO A 5 -26.97 -14.82 13.67
C PRO A 5 -27.99 -15.14 14.78
N ALA A 6 -28.50 -16.38 14.78
CA ALA A 6 -29.56 -16.81 15.71
C ALA A 6 -29.08 -16.98 17.18
N SER A 7 -27.76 -16.90 17.42
CA SER A 7 -27.13 -17.00 18.74
C SER A 7 -25.81 -16.23 18.74
N TYR A 8 -25.52 -15.53 19.83
CA TYR A 8 -24.21 -14.92 20.08
C TYR A 8 -23.32 -15.91 20.84
N THR A 9 -22.12 -16.17 20.34
CA THR A 9 -21.08 -16.89 21.11
C THR A 9 -20.54 -15.97 22.20
N PRO A 10 -20.51 -16.39 23.48
CA PRO A 10 -19.85 -15.62 24.52
C PRO A 10 -18.35 -15.50 24.23
N ILE A 11 -17.84 -14.28 24.24
CA ILE A 11 -16.41 -14.02 24.11
C ILE A 11 -15.79 -13.96 25.51
N SER A 12 -14.67 -14.65 25.70
CA SER A 12 -13.91 -14.61 26.95
C SER A 12 -12.86 -13.50 26.92
N VAL A 13 -12.44 -13.02 28.10
CA VAL A 13 -11.39 -12.00 28.23
C VAL A 13 -10.39 -12.48 29.27
N ASP A 14 -9.16 -12.76 28.85
CA ASP A 14 -8.03 -12.91 29.77
C ASP A 14 -7.38 -11.54 29.97
N ALA A 15 -7.77 -10.87 31.06
CA ALA A 15 -7.25 -9.57 31.45
C ALA A 15 -5.76 -9.59 31.87
N HIS A 16 -5.16 -10.77 32.07
CA HIS A 16 -3.78 -10.95 32.54
C HIS A 16 -3.00 -11.94 31.66
N CYS A 17 -3.31 -11.97 30.36
CA CYS A 17 -2.74 -12.91 29.40
C CYS A 17 -1.21 -12.80 29.38
N THR A 18 -0.51 -13.83 29.89
CA THR A 18 0.95 -13.76 30.09
C THR A 18 1.76 -13.91 28.82
N ASP A 19 1.13 -14.38 27.76
CA ASP A 19 1.79 -14.88 26.56
C ASP A 19 1.85 -13.79 25.47
N ALA A 20 1.05 -12.72 25.61
CA ALA A 20 1.18 -11.47 24.88
C ALA A 20 2.08 -10.47 25.63
N VAL A 21 3.35 -10.40 25.25
CA VAL A 21 4.28 -9.35 25.70
C VAL A 21 4.29 -8.22 24.69
N ASP A 22 4.16 -6.98 25.17
CA ASP A 22 4.06 -5.75 24.38
C ASP A 22 2.90 -5.74 23.35
N ASN A 23 1.86 -6.57 23.56
CA ASN A 23 0.73 -6.73 22.65
C ASN A 23 -0.62 -7.00 23.35
N ALA A 24 -1.71 -6.91 22.61
CA ALA A 24 -3.01 -7.55 22.87
C ALA A 24 -3.53 -8.16 21.56
N TYR A 25 -4.47 -9.11 21.63
CA TYR A 25 -5.10 -9.67 20.41
C TYR A 25 -6.45 -10.34 20.71
N TYR A 26 -7.31 -10.42 19.69
CA TYR A 26 -8.43 -11.35 19.62
C TYR A 26 -8.01 -12.70 19.00
N SER A 27 -8.18 -13.81 19.73
CA SER A 27 -8.12 -15.16 19.19
C SER A 27 -9.49 -15.54 18.61
N TYR A 28 -9.55 -15.68 17.29
CA TYR A 28 -10.72 -16.23 16.60
C TYR A 28 -10.99 -17.68 16.97
N GLU A 29 -9.94 -18.51 17.12
CA GLU A 29 -10.09 -19.95 17.39
C GLU A 29 -10.63 -20.22 18.81
N ASP A 30 -10.20 -19.42 19.80
CA ASP A 30 -10.60 -19.56 21.20
C ASP A 30 -11.81 -18.69 21.60
N HIS A 31 -12.26 -17.81 20.69
CA HIS A 31 -13.22 -16.73 20.97
C HIS A 31 -12.83 -15.93 22.23
N GLN A 32 -11.58 -15.46 22.27
CA GLN A 32 -10.96 -14.85 23.45
C GLN A 32 -10.21 -13.56 23.13
N LEU A 33 -10.37 -12.53 23.96
CA LEU A 33 -9.45 -11.40 24.04
C LEU A 33 -8.29 -11.77 24.98
N CYS A 34 -7.07 -11.81 24.46
CA CYS A 34 -5.84 -11.92 25.23
C CYS A 34 -5.29 -10.52 25.50
N MET A 35 -5.51 -10.00 26.72
CA MET A 35 -5.03 -8.68 27.12
C MET A 35 -3.65 -8.82 27.74
N GLY A 36 -2.61 -8.59 26.93
CA GLY A 36 -1.22 -8.74 27.33
C GLY A 36 -0.67 -7.61 28.21
N TYR A 37 0.66 -7.55 28.32
CA TYR A 37 1.35 -6.53 29.12
C TYR A 37 2.66 -6.05 28.50
N THR A 38 3.04 -4.82 28.85
CA THR A 38 4.39 -4.29 28.67
C THR A 38 5.06 -4.09 30.03
N THR A 39 6.39 -4.06 30.08
CA THR A 39 7.14 -3.84 31.32
C THR A 39 7.86 -2.49 31.32
N VAL A 40 7.40 -1.57 32.17
CA VAL A 40 8.00 -0.24 32.35
C VAL A 40 8.55 -0.13 33.77
N ASN A 41 9.83 0.18 33.92
CA ASN A 41 10.51 0.31 35.22
C ASN A 41 10.24 -0.89 36.17
N SER A 42 10.37 -2.12 35.64
CA SER A 42 10.11 -3.38 36.34
C SER A 42 8.66 -3.59 36.83
N LYS A 43 7.70 -2.82 36.31
CA LYS A 43 6.26 -3.01 36.57
C LYS A 43 5.55 -3.41 35.28
N LYS A 44 4.63 -4.37 35.37
CA LYS A 44 3.70 -4.68 34.28
C LYS A 44 2.64 -3.58 34.18
N ILE A 45 2.38 -3.13 32.95
CA ILE A 45 1.22 -2.33 32.58
C ILE A 45 0.40 -3.21 31.64
N TRP A 46 -0.87 -3.46 31.95
CA TRP A 46 -1.71 -4.40 31.20
C TRP A 46 -2.53 -3.67 30.14
N ALA A 47 -2.76 -4.33 29.01
CA ALA A 47 -3.65 -3.83 27.95
C ALA A 47 -5.10 -3.68 28.45
N ALA A 48 -5.53 -4.52 29.40
CA ALA A 48 -6.84 -4.45 30.05
C ALA A 48 -7.06 -3.17 30.88
N ASP A 49 -6.00 -2.43 31.25
CA ASP A 49 -6.12 -1.13 31.90
C ASP A 49 -6.47 -0.01 30.90
N ASP A 50 -6.42 -0.26 29.59
CA ASP A 50 -6.75 0.68 28.53
C ASP A 50 -8.08 0.28 27.87
N GLN A 51 -9.11 1.13 28.03
CA GLN A 51 -10.46 0.83 27.56
C GLN A 51 -10.52 0.72 26.04
N ASP A 52 -9.78 1.58 25.33
CA ASP A 52 -9.82 1.64 23.87
C ASP A 52 -9.19 0.39 23.23
N VAL A 53 -8.11 -0.16 23.80
CA VAL A 53 -7.52 -1.45 23.40
C VAL A 53 -8.53 -2.59 23.60
N THR A 54 -9.18 -2.67 24.77
CA THR A 54 -10.20 -3.72 25.01
C THR A 54 -11.35 -3.67 24.00
N ILE A 55 -11.73 -2.46 23.55
CA ILE A 55 -12.79 -2.26 22.56
C ILE A 55 -12.28 -2.52 21.13
N HIS A 56 -11.01 -2.23 20.84
CA HIS A 56 -10.34 -2.59 19.59
C HIS A 56 -10.31 -4.12 19.42
N GLU A 57 -9.82 -4.88 20.42
CA GLU A 57 -9.85 -6.35 20.37
C GLU A 57 -11.28 -6.92 20.24
N PHE A 58 -12.26 -6.31 20.91
CA PHE A 58 -13.66 -6.66 20.72
C PHE A 58 -14.17 -6.32 19.31
N GLY A 59 -13.64 -5.26 18.67
CA GLY A 59 -13.90 -4.89 17.29
C GLY A 59 -13.55 -6.01 16.30
N HIS A 60 -12.36 -6.61 16.42
CA HIS A 60 -11.99 -7.79 15.64
C HIS A 60 -13.00 -8.93 15.84
N SER A 61 -13.45 -9.19 17.08
CA SER A 61 -14.45 -10.24 17.34
C SER A 61 -15.79 -10.00 16.62
N LEU A 62 -16.22 -8.74 16.46
CA LEU A 62 -17.40 -8.37 15.68
C LEU A 62 -17.13 -8.58 14.18
N ASN A 63 -16.02 -8.05 13.68
CA ASN A 63 -15.64 -8.13 12.27
C ASN A 63 -15.54 -9.60 11.81
N HIS A 64 -14.85 -10.45 12.58
CA HIS A 64 -14.76 -11.92 12.40
C HIS A 64 -16.08 -12.69 12.63
N THR A 65 -17.14 -12.04 13.12
CA THR A 65 -18.49 -12.62 13.20
C THR A 65 -19.29 -12.36 11.91
N PHE A 66 -19.04 -11.24 11.22
CA PHE A 66 -19.73 -10.87 9.99
C PHE A 66 -18.98 -11.32 8.71
N ALA A 67 -17.64 -11.34 8.77
CA ALA A 67 -16.73 -11.88 7.78
C ALA A 67 -15.95 -13.06 8.38
N THR A 68 -15.53 -14.04 7.57
CA THR A 68 -14.68 -15.12 8.07
C THR A 68 -13.22 -14.66 8.19
N THR A 69 -12.46 -15.29 9.10
CA THR A 69 -11.00 -15.12 9.20
C THR A 69 -10.31 -15.33 7.85
N ASP A 70 -10.76 -16.31 7.07
CA ASP A 70 -10.25 -16.59 5.72
C ASP A 70 -10.42 -15.39 4.77
N ILE A 71 -11.49 -14.60 4.91
CA ILE A 71 -11.72 -13.38 4.11
C ILE A 71 -10.83 -12.25 4.63
N ILE A 72 -10.86 -11.96 5.93
CA ILE A 72 -10.09 -10.87 6.56
C ILE A 72 -8.59 -11.03 6.26
N THR A 73 -8.07 -12.25 6.36
CA THR A 73 -6.64 -12.56 6.13
C THR A 73 -6.28 -12.81 4.65
N SER A 74 -7.25 -12.77 3.73
CA SER A 74 -6.99 -13.07 2.31
C SER A 74 -6.13 -12.03 1.58
N THR A 75 -6.15 -10.77 2.04
CA THR A 75 -5.35 -9.67 1.49
C THR A 75 -4.92 -8.69 2.58
N PRO A 76 -3.79 -7.96 2.42
CA PRO A 76 -3.41 -6.88 3.32
C PRO A 76 -4.49 -5.79 3.44
N ASP A 77 -5.14 -5.43 2.33
CA ASP A 77 -6.24 -4.46 2.31
C ASP A 77 -7.39 -4.84 3.25
N LEU A 78 -7.81 -6.11 3.25
CA LEU A 78 -8.91 -6.58 4.11
C LEU A 78 -8.51 -6.63 5.59
N GLY A 79 -7.27 -6.99 5.90
CA GLY A 79 -6.72 -6.87 7.26
C GLY A 79 -6.61 -5.42 7.73
N ALA A 80 -6.21 -4.50 6.85
CA ALA A 80 -6.19 -3.07 7.15
C ALA A 80 -7.59 -2.47 7.36
N ILE A 81 -8.62 -2.98 6.66
CA ILE A 81 -10.02 -2.63 6.93
C ILE A 81 -10.44 -3.16 8.31
N ASP A 82 -10.12 -4.41 8.66
CA ASP A 82 -10.43 -5.00 9.97
C ASP A 82 -9.84 -4.19 11.14
N GLU A 83 -8.53 -3.93 11.12
CA GLU A 83 -7.81 -3.04 12.04
C GLU A 83 -8.43 -1.64 12.11
N GLY A 84 -8.70 -1.03 10.95
CA GLY A 84 -9.30 0.30 10.86
C GLY A 84 -10.71 0.35 11.45
N PHE A 85 -11.42 -0.78 11.46
CA PHE A 85 -12.74 -0.89 12.06
C PHE A 85 -12.69 -1.11 13.55
N ALA A 86 -11.76 -1.93 14.04
CA ALA A 86 -11.45 -2.05 15.46
C ALA A 86 -11.07 -0.68 16.06
N ASP A 87 -10.27 0.13 15.38
CA ASP A 87 -9.97 1.53 15.76
C ASP A 87 -11.20 2.45 15.78
N LEU A 88 -12.10 2.33 14.79
CA LEU A 88 -13.33 3.13 14.76
C LEU A 88 -14.30 2.75 15.90
N TRP A 89 -14.39 1.47 16.25
CA TRP A 89 -15.16 1.03 17.41
C TRP A 89 -14.59 1.62 18.71
N ALA A 90 -13.26 1.55 18.88
CA ALA A 90 -12.55 2.14 20.02
C ALA A 90 -12.80 3.66 20.13
N TYR A 91 -12.62 4.40 19.03
CA TYR A 91 -12.89 5.84 18.95
C TYR A 91 -14.35 6.20 19.30
N ARG A 92 -15.33 5.48 18.75
CA ARG A 92 -16.75 5.80 18.97
C ARG A 92 -17.20 5.63 20.43
N GLN A 93 -16.54 4.75 21.18
CA GLN A 93 -16.83 4.50 22.59
C GLN A 93 -16.00 5.37 23.54
N SER A 94 -14.72 5.61 23.24
CA SER A 94 -13.83 6.47 24.05
C SER A 94 -14.08 7.97 23.84
N LEU A 95 -14.56 8.35 22.65
CA LEU A 95 -14.64 9.71 22.12
C LEU A 95 -13.29 10.43 22.00
N ASP A 96 -12.15 9.72 22.11
CA ASP A 96 -10.82 10.20 21.75
C ASP A 96 -10.41 9.65 20.38
N ASN A 97 -9.83 10.51 19.52
CA ASN A 97 -9.33 10.13 18.20
C ASN A 97 -7.97 9.42 18.23
N LYS A 98 -7.39 9.29 19.42
CA LYS A 98 -6.19 8.53 19.72
C LYS A 98 -6.56 7.15 20.26
N VAL A 99 -5.90 6.10 19.76
CA VAL A 99 -6.11 4.71 20.18
C VAL A 99 -4.86 4.19 20.89
N SER A 100 -5.07 3.47 21.99
CA SER A 100 -4.07 2.99 22.95
C SER A 100 -3.26 4.14 23.55
N VAL A 101 -3.96 5.04 24.24
CA VAL A 101 -3.35 6.20 24.91
C VAL A 101 -2.57 5.79 26.16
N TRP A 102 -2.99 4.76 26.89
CA TRP A 102 -2.29 4.31 28.10
C TRP A 102 -1.28 3.21 27.79
N PHE A 103 -1.73 2.13 27.15
CA PHE A 103 -0.93 0.93 26.90
C PHE A 103 0.13 1.18 25.82
N GLY A 104 -0.24 1.81 24.69
CA GLY A 104 0.69 2.19 23.62
C GLY A 104 1.80 3.12 24.12
N ARG A 105 1.49 4.07 25.01
CA ARG A 105 2.52 4.92 25.64
C ARG A 105 3.44 4.12 26.55
N ALA A 106 2.94 3.11 27.25
CA ALA A 106 3.76 2.22 28.06
C ALA A 106 4.70 1.35 27.19
N ILE A 107 4.22 0.82 26.05
CA ILE A 107 5.05 0.08 25.07
C ILE A 107 6.21 0.96 24.59
N TYR A 108 5.93 2.19 24.13
CA TYR A 108 7.01 3.08 23.69
C TYR A 108 7.94 3.49 24.84
N ALA A 109 7.44 3.63 26.06
CA ALA A 109 8.26 3.93 27.24
C ALA A 109 9.21 2.77 27.62
N SER A 110 8.82 1.51 27.40
CA SER A 110 9.67 0.33 27.69
C SER A 110 10.95 0.34 26.84
N VAL A 111 10.85 0.84 25.59
CA VAL A 111 11.98 1.02 24.65
C VAL A 111 12.59 2.43 24.67
N GLY A 112 12.33 3.23 25.70
CA GLY A 112 12.94 4.56 25.89
C GLY A 112 12.47 5.63 24.90
N ARG A 113 11.29 5.46 24.28
CA ARG A 113 10.64 6.42 23.38
C ARG A 113 9.45 7.10 24.07
N SER A 114 8.92 8.15 23.45
CA SER A 114 7.77 8.89 23.96
C SER A 114 6.80 9.19 22.83
N VAL A 115 5.56 8.71 22.96
CA VAL A 115 4.43 9.00 22.06
C VAL A 115 3.23 9.53 22.84
N THR A 116 2.18 9.95 22.14
CA THR A 116 0.89 10.34 22.73
C THR A 116 -0.14 9.22 22.74
N SER A 117 0.01 8.22 21.86
CA SER A 117 -0.86 7.06 21.65
C SER A 117 -0.17 6.10 20.67
N LEU A 118 -0.71 4.90 20.47
CA LEU A 118 -0.22 3.98 19.42
C LEU A 118 -0.64 4.47 18.03
N ARG A 119 -1.93 4.78 17.85
CA ARG A 119 -2.50 5.34 16.60
C ARG A 119 -3.30 6.62 16.88
N ASN A 120 -3.61 7.37 15.82
CA ASN A 120 -4.40 8.61 15.87
C ASN A 120 -5.12 8.85 14.55
N LEU A 121 -6.44 8.69 14.53
CA LEU A 121 -7.32 8.79 13.35
C LEU A 121 -7.35 10.18 12.71
N ALA A 122 -6.97 11.23 13.44
CA ALA A 122 -6.83 12.58 12.88
C ALA A 122 -5.50 12.80 12.13
N THR A 123 -4.58 11.83 12.15
CA THR A 123 -3.38 11.86 11.31
C THR A 123 -3.80 11.71 9.84
N VAL A 124 -3.22 12.53 8.96
CA VAL A 124 -3.48 12.47 7.52
C VAL A 124 -2.37 11.66 6.87
N THR A 125 -2.64 10.38 6.66
CA THR A 125 -1.84 9.49 5.82
C THR A 125 -2.32 9.58 4.37
N ASN A 126 -1.40 9.48 3.42
CA ASN A 126 -1.61 9.81 2.01
C ASN A 126 -1.40 8.55 1.16
N TYR A 127 -2.48 7.88 0.81
CA TYR A 127 -2.46 6.76 -0.11
C TYR A 127 -2.01 7.22 -1.52
N PRO A 128 -1.13 6.48 -2.21
CA PRO A 128 -0.38 5.29 -1.78
C PRO A 128 1.05 5.61 -1.28
N VAL A 129 1.38 6.89 -1.05
CA VAL A 129 2.74 7.33 -0.71
C VAL A 129 3.19 6.81 0.65
N ASP A 130 2.25 6.73 1.59
CA ASP A 130 2.50 6.35 2.98
C ASP A 130 2.15 4.87 3.27
N ILE A 131 2.02 4.01 2.24
CA ILE A 131 1.75 2.57 2.43
C ILE A 131 2.92 1.89 3.13
N ALA A 132 2.61 1.03 4.10
CA ALA A 132 3.57 0.26 4.89
C ALA A 132 3.69 -1.23 4.49
N ASP A 133 2.72 -1.76 3.74
CA ASP A 133 2.47 -3.21 3.57
C ASP A 133 2.23 -3.89 4.93
N GLU A 134 1.52 -3.20 5.82
CA GLU A 134 1.33 -3.55 7.23
C GLU A 134 -0.06 -3.07 7.69
N VAL A 135 -0.86 -4.01 8.22
CA VAL A 135 -2.31 -3.80 8.41
C VAL A 135 -2.63 -2.67 9.39
N HIS A 136 -1.83 -2.48 10.44
CA HIS A 136 -2.07 -1.49 11.48
C HIS A 136 -1.71 -0.06 11.02
N ASP A 137 -0.67 0.09 10.20
CA ASP A 137 -0.28 1.37 9.59
C ASP A 137 -1.24 1.74 8.44
N ASP A 138 -1.54 0.79 7.55
CA ASP A 138 -2.40 1.00 6.37
C ASP A 138 -3.88 1.18 6.73
N ALA A 139 -4.34 0.65 7.87
CA ALA A 139 -5.66 0.90 8.45
C ALA A 139 -6.02 2.39 8.58
N SER A 140 -5.01 3.24 8.78
CA SER A 140 -5.16 4.67 8.99
C SER A 140 -5.81 5.42 7.81
N PHE A 141 -5.72 4.89 6.59
CA PHE A 141 -6.28 5.54 5.40
C PHE A 141 -7.81 5.60 5.47
N LEU A 142 -8.46 4.44 5.57
CA LEU A 142 -9.92 4.34 5.54
C LEU A 142 -10.53 4.79 6.87
N SER A 143 -9.98 4.32 8.00
CA SER A 143 -10.46 4.70 9.34
C SER A 143 -10.33 6.21 9.57
N GLY A 144 -9.22 6.82 9.15
CA GLY A 144 -9.02 8.27 9.22
C GLY A 144 -9.94 9.06 8.29
N ALA A 145 -10.25 8.54 7.09
CA ALA A 145 -11.23 9.14 6.19
C ALA A 145 -12.63 9.11 6.80
N ILE A 146 -13.04 7.98 7.38
CA ILE A 146 -14.32 7.82 8.06
C ILE A 146 -14.41 8.72 9.30
N TYR A 147 -13.37 8.77 10.13
CA TYR A 147 -13.27 9.71 11.25
C TYR A 147 -13.44 11.17 10.80
N GLN A 148 -12.84 11.56 9.67
CA GLN A 148 -12.99 12.91 9.11
C GLN A 148 -14.43 13.16 8.62
N ILE A 149 -15.08 12.17 8.00
CA ILE A 149 -16.50 12.22 7.62
C ILE A 149 -17.37 12.41 8.87
N GLU A 150 -17.14 11.66 9.95
CA GLU A 150 -17.91 11.80 11.19
C GLU A 150 -17.74 13.17 11.85
N LYS A 151 -16.53 13.74 11.77
CA LYS A 151 -16.16 15.02 12.37
C LYS A 151 -16.70 16.23 11.60
N ASP A 152 -16.65 16.19 10.26
CA ASP A 152 -17.10 17.30 9.41
C ASP A 152 -18.61 17.27 9.13
N SER A 153 -19.25 16.12 9.35
CA SER A 153 -20.71 16.00 9.31
C SER A 153 -21.35 16.69 10.51
N ALA A 154 -22.46 17.38 10.27
CA ALA A 154 -23.34 17.78 11.36
C ALA A 154 -23.86 16.51 12.05
N VAL A 155 -23.56 16.32 13.34
CA VAL A 155 -23.89 15.12 14.13
C VAL A 155 -25.38 14.73 14.04
N SER A 156 -26.26 15.70 13.75
CA SER A 156 -27.70 15.50 13.57
C SER A 156 -28.13 14.87 12.23
N THR A 157 -27.27 14.75 11.21
CA THR A 157 -27.64 14.18 9.90
C THR A 157 -26.97 12.84 9.60
N LEU A 158 -25.82 12.55 10.21
CA LEU A 158 -25.07 11.31 9.99
C LEU A 158 -25.82 10.07 10.51
N ASN A 159 -26.16 9.15 9.61
CA ASN A 159 -26.72 7.84 9.95
C ASN A 159 -25.58 6.84 10.20
N LYS A 160 -25.05 6.86 11.44
CA LYS A 160 -23.94 5.97 11.86
C LYS A 160 -24.26 4.49 11.66
N THR A 161 -25.51 4.06 11.90
CA THR A 161 -25.90 2.65 11.74
C THR A 161 -25.84 2.18 10.29
N LYS A 162 -26.19 3.03 9.30
CA LYS A 162 -25.99 2.67 7.89
C LYS A 162 -24.50 2.59 7.53
N LEU A 163 -23.72 3.56 8.00
CA LEU A 163 -22.26 3.56 7.81
C LEU A 163 -21.63 2.29 8.41
N GLU A 164 -21.94 1.94 9.65
CA GLU A 164 -21.53 0.68 10.28
C GLU A 164 -21.92 -0.55 9.47
N LYS A 165 -23.18 -0.60 9.01
CA LYS A 165 -23.69 -1.71 8.21
C LYS A 165 -22.93 -1.85 6.88
N ARG A 166 -22.58 -0.75 6.22
CA ARG A 166 -21.84 -0.72 4.96
C ARG A 166 -20.50 -1.41 5.05
N ILE A 167 -19.66 -1.04 6.02
CA ILE A 167 -18.32 -1.63 6.07
C ILE A 167 -18.35 -3.06 6.62
N LEU A 168 -19.33 -3.43 7.45
CA LEU A 168 -19.57 -4.84 7.77
C LEU A 168 -19.97 -5.66 6.53
N GLU A 169 -20.71 -5.08 5.58
CA GLU A 169 -20.96 -5.69 4.27
C GLU A 169 -19.67 -5.77 3.42
N ASP A 170 -18.80 -4.75 3.45
CA ASP A 170 -17.52 -4.79 2.73
C ASP A 170 -16.59 -5.92 3.21
N LEU A 171 -16.42 -6.04 4.53
CA LEU A 171 -15.69 -7.17 5.13
C LEU A 171 -16.37 -8.52 4.79
N GLN A 172 -17.70 -8.61 4.89
CA GLN A 172 -18.44 -9.85 4.63
C GLN A 172 -18.27 -10.37 3.20
N PHE A 173 -18.19 -9.48 2.21
CA PHE A 173 -18.06 -9.85 0.80
C PHE A 173 -16.62 -9.87 0.29
N GLY A 174 -15.63 -9.55 1.13
CA GLY A 174 -14.23 -9.46 0.72
C GLY A 174 -13.94 -8.29 -0.23
N HIS A 175 -14.70 -7.20 -0.08
CA HIS A 175 -14.52 -5.96 -0.81
C HIS A 175 -13.28 -5.23 -0.30
N GLY A 176 -12.29 -5.05 -1.16
CA GLY A 176 -11.03 -4.38 -0.80
C GLY A 176 -11.19 -2.87 -0.62
N LEU A 177 -10.07 -2.18 -0.37
CA LEU A 177 -10.08 -0.73 -0.12
C LEU A 177 -10.75 0.07 -1.25
N GLN A 178 -10.55 -0.33 -2.51
CA GLN A 178 -11.19 0.30 -3.66
C GLN A 178 -12.72 0.23 -3.63
N ASP A 179 -13.27 -0.93 -3.29
CA ASP A 179 -14.72 -1.16 -3.28
C ASP A 179 -15.38 -0.40 -2.12
N ALA A 180 -14.74 -0.38 -0.95
CA ALA A 180 -15.16 0.42 0.20
C ALA A 180 -15.16 1.94 -0.09
N ILE A 181 -14.22 2.43 -0.90
CA ILE A 181 -14.19 3.84 -1.35
C ILE A 181 -15.42 4.17 -2.21
N VAL A 182 -15.68 3.37 -3.25
CA VAL A 182 -16.83 3.58 -4.16
C VAL A 182 -18.14 3.49 -3.38
N ALA A 183 -18.26 2.50 -2.51
CA ALA A 183 -19.41 2.28 -1.64
C ALA A 183 -19.75 3.49 -0.75
N LEU A 184 -18.75 4.06 -0.06
CA LEU A 184 -18.94 5.25 0.79
C LEU A 184 -19.47 6.46 0.00
N GLN A 185 -19.16 6.54 -1.30
CA GLN A 185 -19.63 7.61 -2.16
C GLN A 185 -21.05 7.38 -2.66
N ASP A 186 -21.35 6.18 -3.17
CA ASP A 186 -22.71 5.82 -3.60
C ASP A 186 -23.71 5.95 -2.44
N GLU A 187 -23.30 5.56 -1.23
CA GLU A 187 -24.14 5.64 -0.03
C GLU A 187 -24.09 6.99 0.70
N ALA A 188 -23.34 8.00 0.21
CA ALA A 188 -23.17 9.29 0.90
C ALA A 188 -24.51 9.94 1.31
N ALA A 189 -25.47 9.98 0.38
CA ALA A 189 -26.82 10.49 0.64
C ALA A 189 -27.59 9.61 1.64
N ASP A 190 -27.39 8.30 1.59
CA ASP A 190 -28.05 7.33 2.47
C ASP A 190 -27.52 7.40 3.91
N ILE A 191 -26.21 7.61 4.10
CA ILE A 191 -25.58 7.91 5.40
C ILE A 191 -25.85 9.36 5.87
N GLY A 192 -26.55 10.18 5.09
CA GLY A 192 -26.97 11.54 5.49
C GLY A 192 -25.85 12.58 5.45
N VAL A 193 -24.87 12.40 4.56
CA VAL A 193 -23.70 13.26 4.40
C VAL A 193 -23.65 13.81 2.96
N PRO A 194 -23.33 15.10 2.74
CA PRO A 194 -23.10 15.60 1.39
C PRO A 194 -21.94 14.84 0.70
N ILE A 195 -22.13 14.40 -0.54
CA ILE A 195 -21.10 13.69 -1.32
C ILE A 195 -19.76 14.45 -1.38
N ASN A 196 -19.80 15.78 -1.37
CA ASN A 196 -18.59 16.62 -1.33
C ASN A 196 -17.78 16.45 -0.04
N THR A 197 -18.42 16.17 1.10
CA THR A 197 -17.73 15.91 2.38
C THR A 197 -17.03 14.55 2.35
N VAL A 198 -17.72 13.50 1.89
CA VAL A 198 -17.13 12.16 1.68
C VAL A 198 -15.95 12.24 0.71
N THR A 199 -16.18 12.87 -0.44
CA THR A 199 -15.18 13.11 -1.48
C THR A 199 -13.97 13.88 -0.94
N ALA A 200 -14.17 14.93 -0.14
CA ALA A 200 -13.07 15.71 0.45
C ALA A 200 -12.25 14.89 1.45
N ALA A 201 -12.91 14.11 2.33
CA ALA A 201 -12.23 13.27 3.32
C ALA A 201 -11.38 12.16 2.66
N LEU A 202 -11.90 11.52 1.61
CA LEU A 202 -11.18 10.53 0.80
C LEU A 202 -10.04 11.19 0.00
N SER A 203 -10.29 12.34 -0.64
CA SER A 203 -9.27 13.08 -1.42
C SER A 203 -8.10 13.53 -0.55
N ALA A 204 -8.39 13.99 0.68
CA ALA A 204 -7.38 14.45 1.64
C ALA A 204 -6.39 13.34 2.05
N ARG A 205 -6.77 12.07 1.89
CA ARG A 205 -5.93 10.89 2.13
C ARG A 205 -5.50 10.18 0.85
N GLY A 206 -5.70 10.79 -0.32
CA GLY A 206 -5.34 10.20 -1.61
C GLY A 206 -6.20 9.00 -2.03
N LEU A 207 -7.29 8.71 -1.32
CA LEU A 207 -8.21 7.61 -1.62
C LEU A 207 -9.22 7.97 -2.71
N TYR A 208 -9.53 9.25 -2.94
CA TYR A 208 -10.34 9.69 -4.09
C TYR A 208 -9.50 10.55 -5.04
N ARG A 209 -9.21 10.00 -6.23
CA ARG A 209 -8.25 10.56 -7.19
C ARG A 209 -8.63 10.21 -8.63
N ASN A 210 -8.52 11.18 -9.53
CA ASN A 210 -8.53 10.96 -10.98
C ASN A 210 -7.14 11.25 -11.54
N ASP A 211 -6.32 10.20 -11.66
CA ASP A 211 -4.98 10.34 -12.20
C ASP A 211 -5.00 10.44 -13.72
N ASP A 212 -4.61 11.60 -14.22
CA ASP A 212 -4.36 11.81 -15.64
C ASP A 212 -3.07 11.08 -16.08
N VAL A 213 -3.27 9.98 -16.82
CA VAL A 213 -2.21 9.14 -17.40
C VAL A 213 -1.36 9.88 -18.43
N ASN A 214 -1.85 10.98 -19.01
CA ASN A 214 -1.08 11.77 -19.98
C ASN A 214 0.11 12.48 -19.34
N GLN A 215 0.08 12.68 -18.02
CA GLN A 215 1.15 13.32 -17.24
C GLN A 215 2.27 12.36 -16.82
N VAL A 216 2.30 11.16 -17.41
CA VAL A 216 3.43 10.22 -17.33
C VAL A 216 3.90 9.92 -18.75
N GLU A 217 5.17 10.18 -19.01
CA GLU A 217 5.79 10.08 -20.34
C GLU A 217 7.16 9.39 -20.26
N LEU A 218 7.74 8.96 -21.38
CA LEU A 218 9.14 8.52 -21.41
C LEU A 218 10.07 9.73 -21.50
N ASN A 219 11.18 9.72 -20.77
CA ASN A 219 12.20 10.75 -20.89
C ASN A 219 12.86 10.68 -22.28
N VAL A 220 12.65 11.72 -23.09
CA VAL A 220 13.04 11.75 -24.51
C VAL A 220 14.55 11.66 -24.74
N SER A 221 15.37 12.04 -23.76
CA SER A 221 16.83 12.02 -23.87
C SER A 221 17.44 10.66 -23.54
N LYS A 222 16.74 9.85 -22.72
CA LYS A 222 17.20 8.54 -22.26
C LYS A 222 16.00 7.68 -21.87
N PRO A 223 15.26 7.09 -22.84
CA PRO A 223 13.95 6.50 -22.59
C PRO A 223 13.98 5.16 -21.84
N ALA A 224 15.11 4.45 -21.82
CA ALA A 224 15.29 3.23 -21.05
C ALA A 224 16.75 3.02 -20.63
N TYR A 225 16.94 2.20 -19.59
CA TYR A 225 18.23 1.70 -19.12
C TYR A 225 18.24 0.17 -19.22
N PRO A 226 19.02 -0.43 -20.14
CA PRO A 226 19.35 -1.85 -20.08
C PRO A 226 20.36 -2.09 -18.94
N ILE A 227 19.95 -2.89 -17.96
CA ILE A 227 20.83 -3.49 -16.96
C ILE A 227 21.25 -4.85 -17.52
N ASP A 228 22.39 -4.83 -18.19
CA ASP A 228 23.21 -5.98 -18.52
C ASP A 228 24.25 -6.17 -17.40
N THR A 229 24.18 -7.29 -16.67
CA THR A 229 25.26 -7.70 -15.77
C THR A 229 25.24 -9.18 -15.41
N TYR A 230 26.41 -9.83 -15.42
CA TYR A 230 26.61 -11.19 -14.91
C TYR A 230 26.44 -11.34 -13.38
N LYS A 231 26.16 -10.26 -12.64
CA LYS A 231 26.05 -10.29 -11.17
C LYS A 231 24.88 -11.14 -10.65
N TYR A 232 23.84 -11.34 -11.46
CA TYR A 232 22.64 -12.08 -11.07
C TYR A 232 22.44 -13.30 -11.98
N SER A 233 22.16 -14.46 -11.38
CA SER A 233 22.19 -15.78 -12.06
C SER A 233 21.16 -15.98 -13.18
N PHE A 234 20.14 -15.12 -13.26
CA PHE A 234 19.13 -15.16 -14.33
C PHE A 234 19.51 -14.35 -15.57
N MET A 235 20.49 -13.43 -15.49
CA MET A 235 20.99 -12.68 -16.64
C MET A 235 22.09 -13.48 -17.36
N GLN A 236 21.66 -14.50 -18.09
CA GLN A 236 22.55 -15.35 -18.87
C GLN A 236 23.28 -14.54 -19.96
N ASN A 237 24.59 -14.74 -20.05
CA ASN A 237 25.51 -14.14 -21.02
C ASN A 237 25.76 -12.63 -20.86
N GLY A 238 25.29 -12.00 -19.78
CA GLY A 238 25.53 -10.58 -19.50
C GLY A 238 27.03 -10.23 -19.47
N ASN A 239 27.39 -9.16 -20.17
CA ASN A 239 28.76 -8.74 -20.43
C ASN A 239 29.10 -7.28 -20.08
N CYS A 240 28.14 -6.58 -19.46
CA CYS A 240 28.21 -5.20 -18.96
C CYS A 240 28.54 -4.12 -20.01
N ASN A 241 28.12 -4.31 -21.27
CA ASN A 241 28.21 -3.29 -22.32
C ASN A 241 27.05 -2.29 -22.30
N GLY A 242 25.96 -2.59 -21.58
CA GLY A 242 24.79 -1.71 -21.50
C GLY A 242 23.95 -1.69 -22.78
N ALA A 243 23.90 -2.81 -23.50
CA ALA A 243 23.04 -3.07 -24.64
C ALA A 243 22.19 -4.34 -24.39
N LEU A 244 21.53 -4.83 -25.45
CA LEU A 244 20.87 -6.13 -25.48
C LEU A 244 21.52 -6.94 -26.60
N ASP A 245 22.30 -7.96 -26.27
CA ASP A 245 22.98 -8.78 -27.28
C ASP A 245 22.19 -10.06 -27.62
N ALA A 246 22.45 -10.63 -28.81
CA ALA A 246 21.78 -11.84 -29.28
C ALA A 246 21.98 -13.04 -28.32
N GLY A 247 20.87 -13.63 -27.85
CA GLY A 247 20.89 -14.74 -26.90
C GLY A 247 21.11 -14.35 -25.42
N GLU A 248 21.21 -13.06 -25.12
CA GLU A 248 21.36 -12.51 -23.77
C GLU A 248 20.01 -12.36 -23.06
N THR A 249 20.02 -12.43 -21.72
CA THR A 249 18.88 -12.06 -20.87
C THR A 249 19.28 -10.88 -19.98
N ILE A 250 18.51 -9.79 -20.01
CA ILE A 250 18.79 -8.55 -19.28
C ILE A 250 17.56 -8.08 -18.49
N VAL A 251 17.75 -7.07 -17.64
CA VAL A 251 16.64 -6.31 -17.04
C VAL A 251 16.56 -4.94 -17.71
N VAL A 252 15.37 -4.49 -18.09
CA VAL A 252 15.15 -3.18 -18.73
C VAL A 252 14.29 -2.29 -17.86
N TYR A 253 14.77 -1.08 -17.60
CA TYR A 253 14.06 -0.04 -16.86
C TYR A 253 13.65 1.09 -17.82
N PRO A 254 12.37 1.24 -18.20
CA PRO A 254 11.90 2.42 -18.90
C PRO A 254 12.00 3.63 -17.98
N ASN A 255 12.70 4.66 -18.46
CA ASN A 255 12.90 5.91 -17.75
C ASN A 255 11.69 6.81 -17.99
N LEU A 256 10.63 6.59 -17.24
CA LEU A 256 9.47 7.47 -17.28
C LEU A 256 9.76 8.81 -16.58
N GLU A 257 8.88 9.77 -16.75
CA GLU A 257 8.94 11.10 -16.16
C GLU A 257 7.55 11.58 -15.78
N ASN A 258 7.44 12.19 -14.59
CA ASN A 258 6.23 12.86 -14.17
C ASN A 258 6.20 14.29 -14.72
N THR A 259 5.34 14.59 -15.68
CA THR A 259 5.19 15.93 -16.29
C THR A 259 4.11 16.80 -15.62
N GLY A 260 3.48 16.32 -14.54
CA GLY A 260 2.37 17.00 -13.86
C GLY A 260 2.43 16.99 -12.33
N SER A 261 1.51 17.71 -11.67
CA SER A 261 1.55 17.98 -10.23
C SER A 261 1.07 16.83 -9.33
N ILE A 262 0.43 15.80 -9.90
CA ILE A 262 -0.23 14.71 -9.18
C ILE A 262 0.81 13.66 -8.69
N LYS A 263 0.57 13.07 -7.51
CA LYS A 263 1.41 12.03 -6.86
C LYS A 263 0.59 10.76 -6.59
N GLY A 264 1.12 9.57 -6.85
CA GLY A 264 0.52 8.28 -6.48
C GLY A 264 0.53 7.19 -7.56
N GLY A 265 -0.32 6.17 -7.43
CA GLY A 265 -0.09 4.84 -8.01
C GLY A 265 -0.29 4.71 -9.52
N ILE A 266 0.69 4.09 -10.19
CA ILE A 266 0.57 3.63 -11.57
C ILE A 266 1.06 2.18 -11.70
N ALA A 267 0.27 1.36 -12.38
CA ALA A 267 0.61 0.01 -12.81
C ALA A 267 1.15 0.03 -14.23
N LEU A 268 2.12 -0.83 -14.53
CA LEU A 268 2.83 -0.89 -15.79
C LEU A 268 2.92 -2.33 -16.30
N GLU A 269 2.67 -2.50 -17.59
CA GLU A 269 2.61 -3.80 -18.25
C GLU A 269 3.38 -3.71 -19.57
N LEU A 270 4.33 -4.61 -19.79
CA LEU A 270 5.05 -4.74 -21.07
C LEU A 270 4.19 -5.51 -22.08
N SER A 271 3.13 -4.84 -22.53
CA SER A 271 2.06 -5.40 -23.39
C SER A 271 2.54 -6.07 -24.68
N SER A 272 3.71 -5.70 -25.20
CA SER A 272 4.38 -6.41 -26.30
C SER A 272 5.84 -5.98 -26.48
N ALA A 273 6.62 -6.89 -27.07
CA ALA A 273 7.94 -6.65 -27.64
C ALA A 273 7.98 -7.10 -29.11
N THR A 274 9.03 -6.73 -29.86
CA THR A 274 9.27 -7.26 -31.20
C THR A 274 9.53 -8.77 -31.17
N ALA A 275 9.14 -9.50 -32.23
CA ALA A 275 9.16 -10.97 -32.28
C ALA A 275 10.56 -11.64 -32.15
N ASN A 276 11.63 -10.85 -32.10
CA ASN A 276 13.02 -11.28 -31.85
C ASN A 276 13.46 -11.06 -30.38
N VAL A 277 12.53 -10.68 -29.50
CA VAL A 277 12.72 -10.54 -28.06
C VAL A 277 11.56 -11.23 -27.33
N SER A 278 11.88 -12.13 -26.41
CA SER A 278 10.93 -12.75 -25.49
C SER A 278 10.92 -12.01 -24.14
N VAL A 279 9.73 -11.80 -23.57
CA VAL A 279 9.56 -11.35 -22.18
C VAL A 279 9.43 -12.58 -21.31
N LEU A 280 10.18 -12.67 -20.21
CA LEU A 280 10.11 -13.83 -19.32
C LEU A 280 8.86 -13.76 -18.44
N ALA A 281 8.28 -14.92 -18.13
CA ALA A 281 7.05 -15.01 -17.35
C ALA A 281 7.20 -14.36 -15.95
N GLY A 282 6.27 -13.47 -15.60
CA GLY A 282 6.33 -12.67 -14.37
C GLY A 282 7.32 -11.51 -14.41
N GLY A 283 8.03 -11.32 -15.53
CA GLY A 283 8.89 -10.17 -15.82
C GLY A 283 8.24 -9.15 -16.75
N ASP A 284 6.92 -9.19 -16.90
CA ASP A 284 6.09 -8.38 -17.79
C ASP A 284 5.23 -7.32 -17.07
N TYR A 285 5.25 -7.28 -15.73
CA TYR A 285 4.45 -6.37 -14.91
C TYR A 285 5.29 -5.64 -13.84
N GLY A 286 4.89 -4.41 -13.49
CA GLY A 286 5.45 -3.65 -12.38
C GLY A 286 4.45 -2.61 -11.84
N PHE A 287 4.64 -2.18 -10.59
CA PHE A 287 3.77 -1.20 -9.92
C PHE A 287 4.63 -0.15 -9.21
N MET A 288 4.31 1.13 -9.37
CA MET A 288 5.10 2.22 -8.77
C MET A 288 4.21 3.33 -8.20
N TYR A 289 4.82 4.20 -7.39
CA TYR A 289 4.20 5.45 -6.94
C TYR A 289 4.91 6.67 -7.57
N ARG A 290 4.12 7.54 -8.20
CA ARG A 290 4.55 8.71 -8.97
C ARG A 290 5.14 9.80 -8.08
N LEU A 291 6.36 10.25 -8.44
CA LEU A 291 7.16 11.28 -7.77
C LEU A 291 6.56 12.70 -7.92
N LYS A 292 7.28 13.74 -7.47
CA LYS A 292 6.92 15.15 -7.74
C LYS A 292 7.04 15.49 -9.24
N ALA A 293 6.32 16.51 -9.68
CA ALA A 293 6.40 17.08 -11.03
C ALA A 293 7.84 17.35 -11.49
N ASN A 294 8.09 17.16 -12.78
CA ASN A 294 9.34 17.39 -13.51
C ASN A 294 10.53 16.60 -12.94
N ASN A 295 10.28 15.37 -12.49
CA ASN A 295 11.33 14.41 -12.15
C ASN A 295 11.17 13.17 -13.04
N SER A 296 12.24 12.80 -13.74
CA SER A 296 12.39 11.43 -14.21
C SER A 296 12.62 10.53 -13.00
N PHE A 297 12.16 9.27 -13.07
CA PHE A 297 12.31 8.34 -11.94
C PHE A 297 13.78 8.25 -11.49
N ARG A 298 14.67 8.11 -12.46
CA ARG A 298 16.10 7.94 -12.23
C ARG A 298 16.86 9.17 -11.72
N LEU A 299 16.36 10.40 -11.92
CA LEU A 299 16.97 11.61 -11.33
C LEU A 299 16.33 12.01 -9.99
N GLY A 300 15.03 11.71 -9.81
CA GLY A 300 14.31 12.00 -8.57
C GLY A 300 14.54 10.99 -7.44
N GLU A 301 15.24 9.88 -7.71
CA GLU A 301 15.18 8.66 -6.90
C GLU A 301 15.88 8.73 -5.53
N LEU A 302 16.99 9.46 -5.32
CA LEU A 302 17.87 9.24 -4.12
C LEU A 302 18.54 10.47 -3.46
N GLY A 303 18.31 11.70 -3.91
CA GLY A 303 19.28 12.81 -3.71
C GLY A 303 19.64 13.33 -2.30
N SER A 304 19.13 12.83 -1.16
CA SER A 304 19.30 13.54 0.14
C SER A 304 19.08 12.77 1.46
N PHE A 305 19.38 11.45 1.55
CA PHE A 305 18.64 10.59 2.50
C PHE A 305 19.43 9.36 3.14
N ASP A 306 19.73 9.35 4.47
CA ASP A 306 20.32 8.23 5.33
C ASP A 306 19.48 7.89 6.64
N LYS A 307 19.55 6.73 7.42
CA LYS A 307 18.51 5.69 7.96
C LYS A 307 17.14 5.88 8.75
N SER A 308 17.01 5.88 10.10
CA SER A 308 15.91 6.58 10.88
C SER A 308 16.38 7.29 12.19
N ASN A 309 17.13 8.40 12.24
CA ASN A 309 17.79 9.25 11.22
C ASN A 309 17.10 9.14 9.86
N ALA A 310 15.92 9.71 9.60
CA ALA A 310 14.77 9.19 8.78
C ALA A 310 14.94 8.45 7.41
N THR A 311 16.10 8.50 6.78
CA THR A 311 16.14 8.67 5.33
C THR A 311 16.91 7.61 4.51
N ASP A 312 17.59 6.59 5.05
CA ASP A 312 18.09 5.39 4.30
C ASP A 312 17.02 4.28 4.25
N LEU A 313 15.90 4.46 4.95
CA LEU A 313 14.64 3.88 4.46
C LEU A 313 14.25 4.45 3.09
N LYS A 314 14.98 5.48 2.61
CA LYS A 314 14.97 6.08 1.28
C LYS A 314 16.25 5.88 0.46
N THR A 315 17.09 4.89 0.82
CA THR A 315 17.36 3.85 -0.18
C THR A 315 16.04 3.09 -0.32
N TYR A 316 15.12 3.67 -1.11
CA TYR A 316 13.68 3.56 -0.87
C TYR A 316 13.11 2.26 -1.40
N TRP A 317 12.97 1.28 -0.51
CA TRP A 317 12.52 -0.08 -0.81
C TRP A 317 13.35 -0.82 -1.88
N PRO A 318 14.41 -0.23 -2.47
CA PRO A 318 14.85 -0.23 -3.88
C PRO A 318 13.91 -0.72 -5.00
N ARG A 319 12.66 -1.04 -4.68
CA ARG A 319 11.79 -1.98 -5.37
C ARG A 319 10.31 -1.75 -5.03
N VAL A 320 9.87 -0.49 -4.82
CA VAL A 320 8.47 -0.15 -5.13
C VAL A 320 8.36 -0.23 -6.65
N LEU A 321 8.22 -1.46 -7.14
CA LEU A 321 8.66 -1.97 -8.45
C LEU A 321 8.88 -0.88 -9.51
N ALA A 322 10.08 -0.28 -9.47
CA ALA A 322 10.61 0.44 -10.63
C ALA A 322 10.54 -0.57 -11.78
N PRO A 323 9.75 -0.29 -12.83
CA PRO A 323 9.14 -1.28 -13.72
C PRO A 323 10.23 -1.99 -14.52
N SER A 324 10.72 -3.09 -13.97
CA SER A 324 11.94 -3.73 -14.42
C SER A 324 11.57 -4.99 -15.17
N PHE A 325 11.59 -4.90 -16.50
CA PHE A 325 11.13 -6.00 -17.33
C PHE A 325 12.29 -6.94 -17.66
N VAL A 326 12.11 -8.24 -17.43
CA VAL A 326 13.14 -9.24 -17.71
C VAL A 326 12.92 -9.75 -19.14
N VAL A 327 13.83 -9.39 -20.03
CA VAL A 327 13.70 -9.65 -21.46
C VAL A 327 14.91 -10.41 -21.97
N LYS A 328 14.68 -11.23 -22.99
CA LYS A 328 15.70 -12.04 -23.64
C LYS A 328 15.68 -11.79 -25.15
N ALA A 329 16.82 -11.48 -25.73
CA ALA A 329 16.95 -11.47 -27.18
C ALA A 329 17.13 -12.89 -27.70
N GLU A 330 16.48 -13.21 -28.82
CA GLU A 330 16.64 -14.52 -29.45
C GLU A 330 18.07 -14.71 -29.99
N ALA A 331 18.53 -15.96 -30.10
CA ALA A 331 19.94 -16.29 -30.33
C ALA A 331 20.55 -15.73 -31.64
N ASN A 332 19.72 -15.31 -32.60
CA ASN A 332 20.14 -14.68 -33.86
C ASN A 332 19.49 -13.28 -34.04
N ALA A 333 18.99 -12.68 -32.96
CA ALA A 333 18.35 -11.38 -33.02
C ALA A 333 19.34 -10.27 -33.37
N THR A 334 18.93 -9.35 -34.22
CA THR A 334 19.72 -8.17 -34.64
C THR A 334 18.78 -7.00 -34.91
N GLY A 335 19.34 -5.78 -34.97
CA GLY A 335 18.62 -4.58 -35.37
C GLY A 335 18.15 -3.77 -34.17
N THR A 336 16.85 -3.54 -34.05
CA THR A 336 16.26 -2.74 -32.97
C THR A 336 15.05 -3.47 -32.40
N ALA A 337 15.05 -3.68 -31.07
CA ALA A 337 13.87 -4.08 -30.32
C ALA A 337 12.95 -2.87 -30.11
N THR A 338 11.65 -3.07 -30.28
CA THR A 338 10.62 -2.09 -29.88
C THR A 338 9.74 -2.71 -28.81
N PHE A 339 9.52 -1.94 -27.74
CA PHE A 339 8.78 -2.34 -26.55
C PHE A 339 7.58 -1.41 -26.38
N ASN A 340 6.40 -1.97 -26.14
CA ASN A 340 5.18 -1.22 -25.88
C ASN A 340 4.78 -1.36 -24.42
N LEU A 341 4.99 -0.29 -23.66
CA LEU A 341 4.68 -0.18 -22.25
C LEU A 341 3.27 0.40 -22.10
N LYS A 342 2.33 -0.40 -21.60
CA LYS A 342 1.01 0.04 -21.19
C LYS A 342 1.11 0.62 -19.77
N ILE A 343 0.83 1.91 -19.67
CA ILE A 343 0.70 2.65 -18.42
C ILE A 343 -0.77 2.64 -18.00
N SER A 344 -1.04 2.29 -16.74
CA SER A 344 -2.37 2.33 -16.14
C SER A 344 -2.31 3.15 -14.85
N THR A 345 -3.08 4.23 -14.74
CA THR A 345 -3.14 5.02 -13.50
C THR A 345 -4.33 4.61 -12.64
N MET A 346 -4.24 4.88 -11.34
CA MET A 346 -5.34 4.64 -10.43
C MET A 346 -6.43 5.71 -10.57
N ASN A 347 -7.63 5.26 -10.89
CA ASN A 347 -8.84 6.08 -10.87
C ASN A 347 -9.81 5.47 -9.86
N THR A 348 -9.72 5.90 -8.61
CA THR A 348 -10.60 5.42 -7.54
C THR A 348 -12.00 6.04 -7.60
N ILE A 349 -12.25 7.00 -8.51
CA ILE A 349 -13.57 7.59 -8.73
C ILE A 349 -14.50 6.63 -9.47
N SER A 350 -13.99 5.98 -10.51
CA SER A 350 -14.77 5.07 -11.36
C SER A 350 -14.44 3.59 -11.16
N GLY A 351 -13.36 3.30 -10.43
CA GLY A 351 -12.75 1.96 -10.39
C GLY A 351 -12.12 1.51 -11.72
N VAL A 352 -12.18 2.34 -12.78
CA VAL A 352 -11.69 2.02 -14.13
C VAL A 352 -10.37 2.74 -14.37
N ALA A 353 -9.27 1.99 -14.38
CA ALA A 353 -7.94 2.52 -14.63
C ALA A 353 -7.85 3.28 -15.98
N ASN A 354 -7.32 4.50 -15.96
CA ASN A 354 -7.03 5.26 -17.18
C ASN A 354 -5.73 4.70 -17.80
N THR A 355 -5.71 4.40 -19.09
CA THR A 355 -4.55 3.76 -19.74
C THR A 355 -3.96 4.54 -20.92
N LYS A 356 -2.64 4.46 -21.10
CA LYS A 356 -1.85 5.05 -22.19
C LYS A 356 -0.76 4.05 -22.58
N THR A 357 -0.54 3.80 -23.87
CA THR A 357 0.64 3.05 -24.31
C THR A 357 1.73 4.02 -24.74
N VAL A 358 2.96 3.78 -24.27
CA VAL A 358 4.17 4.46 -24.73
C VAL A 358 5.16 3.43 -25.27
N SER A 359 5.96 3.80 -26.27
CA SER A 359 6.92 2.89 -26.90
C SER A 359 8.34 3.38 -26.70
N PHE A 360 9.25 2.47 -26.36
CA PHE A 360 10.69 2.71 -26.35
C PHE A 360 11.42 1.65 -27.19
N THR A 361 12.68 1.90 -27.51
CA THR A 361 13.51 0.99 -28.30
C THR A 361 14.84 0.71 -27.64
N LEU A 362 15.41 -0.45 -27.91
CA LEU A 362 16.80 -0.81 -27.60
C LEU A 362 17.47 -1.39 -28.85
N PRO A 363 18.72 -1.04 -29.17
CA PRO A 363 19.46 -1.73 -30.22
C PRO A 363 19.74 -3.18 -29.80
N ILE A 364 19.64 -4.13 -30.74
CA ILE A 364 20.08 -5.51 -30.57
C ILE A 364 21.33 -5.75 -31.40
N GLY A 365 22.42 -6.17 -30.76
CA GLY A 365 23.71 -6.30 -31.43
C GLY A 365 24.66 -7.34 -30.82
N SER A 366 25.94 -7.03 -30.95
CA SER A 366 27.03 -7.69 -30.23
C SER A 366 28.02 -6.59 -29.88
N VAL A 367 27.68 -5.76 -28.89
CA VAL A 367 28.59 -4.71 -28.42
C VAL A 367 29.73 -5.39 -27.64
N GLY A 368 30.96 -4.91 -27.81
CA GLY A 368 32.12 -5.55 -27.19
C GLY A 368 32.01 -5.59 -25.66
N PRO A 369 32.37 -6.70 -24.99
CA PRO A 369 32.19 -6.86 -23.55
C PRO A 369 33.01 -5.86 -22.75
N THR A 370 32.41 -5.29 -21.70
CA THR A 370 33.11 -4.36 -20.81
C THR A 370 33.87 -5.14 -19.74
N ALA A 371 35.18 -4.90 -19.62
CA ALA A 371 36.04 -5.62 -18.68
C ALA A 371 35.65 -5.45 -17.19
N ASN A 372 34.85 -4.44 -16.83
CA ASN A 372 34.40 -4.17 -15.46
C ASN A 372 32.96 -3.67 -15.42
N CYS A 373 32.10 -4.36 -14.68
CA CYS A 373 30.74 -3.91 -14.35
C CYS A 373 30.78 -2.87 -13.21
N THR A 374 31.22 -1.66 -13.50
CA THR A 374 31.07 -0.55 -12.54
C THR A 374 29.60 -0.16 -12.40
N SER A 375 29.22 0.49 -11.30
CA SER A 375 27.87 1.06 -11.16
C SER A 375 27.54 2.00 -12.33
N THR A 376 28.51 2.75 -12.85
CA THR A 376 28.37 3.59 -14.04
C THR A 376 28.26 2.83 -15.38
N ALA A 377 28.71 1.58 -15.47
CA ALA A 377 28.53 0.75 -16.66
C ALA A 377 27.14 0.08 -16.67
N VAL A 378 26.66 -0.34 -15.49
CA VAL A 378 25.34 -0.95 -15.30
C VAL A 378 24.22 0.10 -15.25
N LEU A 379 24.54 1.32 -14.80
CA LEU A 379 23.63 2.45 -14.68
C LEU A 379 24.32 3.73 -15.23
N PRO A 380 24.25 3.97 -16.56
CA PRO A 380 24.93 5.09 -17.22
C PRO A 380 24.30 6.46 -16.98
#